data_AF-A0A7C4RKR8-F1
#
_entry.id   AF-A0A7C4RKR8-F1
#
_cell.length_a   1.000
_cell.length_b   1.000
_cell.length_c   1.000
_cell.angle_alpha   90.00
_cell.angle_beta   90.00
_cell.angle_gamma   90.00
#
_symmetry.space_group_name_H-M   'P 1'
#
loop_
_entity.id
_entity.type
_entity.pdbx_description
1 polymer ?
#
loop_
_entity_poly.entity_id
_entity_poly.type
_entity_poly.pdbx_seq_one_letter_code
_entity_poly.pdbx_strand_id
1 'polypeptide(L)'
;MTEKHFGFTFIERFIAPLFDLSFKEFITLKILKFVYILGIFINGLIVLFLILLGFAKSISNGIITLIFSPFIFIILTIFTRVWIEIMIVAFCIAENTKIIAENIERISIKEEGK
;
A
#
# COMPACT_ATOMS: atom_id res chain seq x y z
N MET A 1 32.14 15.38 3.90
CA MET A 1 31.86 14.25 3.01
C MET A 1 30.74 13.42 3.65
N THR A 2 29.51 13.94 3.65
CA THR A 2 28.47 13.47 4.59
C THR A 2 27.05 13.63 4.02
N GLU A 3 26.84 13.23 2.76
CA GLU A 3 25.50 13.35 2.13
C GLU A 3 24.92 12.02 1.63
N LYS A 4 25.63 10.90 1.72
CA LYS A 4 25.17 9.61 1.16
C LYS A 4 24.40 8.69 2.11
N HIS A 5 24.25 9.03 3.39
CA HIS A 5 23.71 8.09 4.39
C HIS A 5 22.19 8.16 4.65
N PHE A 6 21.49 9.19 4.17
CA PHE A 6 20.09 9.39 4.50
C PHE A 6 19.12 8.58 3.61
N GLY A 7 19.44 8.45 2.31
CA GLY A 7 18.59 7.69 1.38
C GLY A 7 18.72 6.18 1.52
N PHE A 8 19.92 5.68 1.81
CA PHE A 8 20.21 4.24 1.83
C PHE A 8 19.63 3.53 3.06
N THR A 9 19.67 4.16 4.24
CA THR A 9 19.15 3.60 5.50
C THR A 9 17.62 3.55 5.56
N PHE A 10 16.94 4.48 4.89
CA PHE A 10 15.49 4.43 4.74
C PHE A 10 15.10 3.20 3.92
N ILE A 11 15.73 3.00 2.76
CA ILE A 11 15.43 1.87 1.87
C ILE A 11 15.61 0.53 2.60
N GLU A 12 16.70 0.31 3.33
CA GLU A 12 16.91 -0.97 4.04
C GLU A 12 15.90 -1.23 5.16
N ARG A 13 15.53 -0.19 5.93
CA ARG A 13 14.58 -0.33 7.05
C ARG A 13 13.14 -0.59 6.59
N PHE A 14 12.81 -0.23 5.34
CA PHE A 14 11.48 -0.43 4.75
C PHE A 14 11.40 -1.61 3.78
N ILE A 15 12.48 -1.95 3.06
CA ILE A 15 12.54 -3.08 2.13
C ILE A 15 12.80 -4.41 2.84
N ALA A 16 13.64 -4.46 3.88
CA ALA A 16 13.91 -5.73 4.57
C ALA A 16 12.64 -6.40 5.15
N PRO A 17 11.67 -5.66 5.73
CA PRO A 17 10.39 -6.25 6.17
C PRO A 17 9.44 -6.63 5.01
N LEU A 18 9.56 -6.03 3.82
CA LEU A 18 8.76 -6.39 2.63
C LEU A 18 9.14 -7.77 2.08
N PHE A 19 10.37 -8.23 2.33
CA PHE A 19 10.87 -9.55 1.95
C PHE A 19 10.84 -10.56 3.11
N ASP A 20 10.24 -10.22 4.25
CA ASP A 20 10.00 -11.19 5.33
C ASP A 20 8.78 -12.07 4.98
N LEU A 21 9.05 -13.14 4.23
CA LEU A 21 8.08 -14.16 3.84
C LEU A 21 7.63 -15.04 5.02
N SER A 22 8.10 -14.78 6.24
CA SER A 22 7.73 -15.58 7.41
C SER A 22 6.33 -15.23 7.97
N PHE A 23 5.74 -14.08 7.62
CA PHE A 23 4.39 -13.63 8.04
C PHE A 23 4.02 -13.89 9.53
N LYS A 24 5.00 -14.01 10.43
CA LYS A 24 4.78 -14.47 11.81
C LYS A 24 4.39 -13.34 12.76
N GLU A 25 4.58 -12.08 12.38
CA GLU A 25 4.14 -10.91 13.15
C GLU A 25 3.39 -9.90 12.27
N PHE A 26 2.21 -9.48 12.73
CA PHE A 26 1.28 -8.56 12.08
C PHE A 26 1.85 -7.12 11.97
N ILE A 27 2.86 -6.91 11.13
CA ILE A 27 3.34 -5.57 10.70
C ILE A 27 2.48 -5.02 9.54
N THR A 28 1.42 -5.74 9.18
CA THR A 28 0.67 -5.59 7.94
C THR A 28 0.13 -4.18 7.71
N LEU A 29 -0.45 -3.52 8.72
CA LEU A 29 -0.99 -2.17 8.57
C LEU A 29 0.08 -1.10 8.24
N LYS A 30 1.32 -1.27 8.72
CA LYS A 30 2.42 -0.35 8.38
C LYS A 30 2.86 -0.55 6.92
N ILE A 31 2.89 -1.80 6.46
CA ILE A 31 3.23 -2.15 5.08
C ILE A 31 2.16 -1.59 4.13
N LEU A 32 0.87 -1.70 4.45
CA LEU A 32 -0.20 -1.17 3.59
C LEU A 32 -0.11 0.35 3.40
N LYS A 33 0.30 1.10 4.43
CA LYS A 33 0.56 2.56 4.29
C LYS A 33 1.66 2.83 3.26
N PHE A 34 2.74 2.05 3.29
CA PHE A 34 3.81 2.16 2.32
C PHE A 34 3.33 1.79 0.90
N VAL A 35 2.58 0.70 0.76
CA VAL A 35 2.00 0.27 -0.52
C VAL A 35 1.07 1.34 -1.10
N TYR A 36 0.30 2.04 -0.26
CA TYR A 36 -0.55 3.15 -0.73
C TYR A 36 0.27 4.33 -1.27
N ILE A 37 1.32 4.76 -0.56
CA ILE A 37 2.22 5.82 -1.01
C ILE A 37 2.90 5.42 -2.34
N LEU A 38 3.37 4.18 -2.43
CA LEU A 38 3.97 3.64 -3.64
C LEU A 38 2.95 3.59 -4.79
N GLY A 39 1.70 3.21 -4.51
CA GLY A 39 0.61 3.21 -5.48
C GLY A 39 0.31 4.60 -6.04
N ILE A 40 0.26 5.64 -5.19
CA ILE A 40 0.11 7.03 -5.64
C ILE A 40 1.30 7.44 -6.53
N PHE A 41 2.52 7.09 -6.13
CA PHE A 41 3.72 7.39 -6.91
C PHE A 41 3.69 6.73 -8.30
N ILE A 42 3.31 5.45 -8.36
CA ILE A 42 3.13 4.71 -9.61
C ILE A 42 2.03 5.36 -10.47
N ASN A 43 0.89 5.74 -9.88
CA ASN A 43 -0.18 6.42 -10.61
C ASN A 43 0.30 7.74 -11.23
N GLY A 44 1.14 8.50 -10.52
CA GLY A 44 1.77 9.70 -11.05
C GLY A 44 2.68 9.40 -12.25
N LEU A 45 3.46 8.32 -12.16
CA LEU A 45 4.34 7.88 -13.25
C LEU A 45 3.57 7.38 -14.47
N ILE A 46 2.46 6.65 -14.26
CA ILE A 46 1.55 6.21 -15.33
C ILE A 46 1.00 7.43 -16.07
N VAL A 47 0.50 8.43 -15.35
CA VAL A 47 -0.06 9.63 -15.96
C VAL A 47 1.00 10.45 -16.69
N LEU A 48 2.19 10.59 -16.11
CA LEU A 48 3.32 11.23 -16.79
C LEU A 48 3.68 10.51 -18.10
N PHE A 49 3.74 9.17 -18.07
CA PHE A 49 4.02 8.37 -19.25
C PHE A 49 2.93 8.51 -20.32
N LEU A 50 1.65 8.55 -19.93
CA LEU A 50 0.53 8.77 -20.85
C LEU A 50 0.61 10.15 -21.54
N ILE A 51 1.02 11.19 -20.82
CA ILE A 51 1.24 12.52 -21.39
C ILE A 51 2.36 12.47 -22.44
N LEU A 52 3.49 11.83 -22.11
CA LEU A 52 4.63 11.69 -23.04
C LEU A 52 4.23 10.94 -24.31
N LEU A 53 3.48 9.84 -24.18
CA LEU A 53 2.95 9.09 -25.32
C LEU A 53 1.98 9.92 -26.16
N GLY A 54 1.16 10.76 -25.54
CA GLY A 54 0.25 11.68 -26.22
C GLY A 54 1.01 12.66 -27.13
N PHE A 55 2.04 13.32 -26.58
CA PHE A 55 2.89 14.25 -27.34
C PHE A 55 3.73 13.55 -28.41
N ALA A 56 4.19 12.31 -28.16
CA ALA A 56 4.90 11.52 -29.16
C ALA A 56 4.04 11.20 -30.39
N LYS A 57 2.72 11.15 -30.25
CA LYS A 57 1.79 10.89 -31.35
C LYS A 57 1.41 12.15 -32.13
N SER A 58 1.05 13.24 -31.45
CA SER A 58 0.84 14.56 -32.06
C SER A 58 0.67 15.65 -30.98
N ILE A 59 0.84 16.92 -31.36
CA ILE A 59 0.60 18.06 -30.46
C ILE A 59 -0.85 18.09 -29.97
N SER A 60 -1.83 17.85 -30.85
CA SER A 60 -3.25 17.83 -30.47
C SER A 60 -3.55 16.74 -29.44
N ASN A 61 -3.00 15.53 -29.64
CA ASN A 61 -3.17 14.42 -28.71
C ASN A 61 -2.50 14.72 -27.37
N GLY A 62 -1.28 15.28 -27.38
CA GLY A 62 -0.57 15.73 -26.19
C GLY A 62 -1.41 16.66 -25.32
N ILE A 63 -2.00 17.70 -25.93
CA ILE A 63 -2.86 18.67 -25.23
C ILE A 63 -4.10 17.99 -24.64
N ILE A 64 -4.77 17.12 -25.40
CA ILE A 64 -5.93 16.37 -24.92
C ILE A 64 -5.54 15.51 -23.71
N THR A 65 -4.47 14.70 -23.82
CA THR A 65 -4.01 13.88 -22.70
C THR A 65 -3.61 14.71 -21.50
N LEU A 66 -2.97 15.88 -21.68
CA LEU A 66 -2.57 16.77 -20.59
C LEU A 66 -3.77 17.29 -19.80
N ILE A 67 -4.85 17.69 -20.49
CA ILE A 67 -6.08 18.19 -19.86
C ILE A 67 -6.82 17.06 -19.12
N PHE A 68 -6.87 15.86 -19.69
CA PHE A 68 -7.53 14.71 -19.07
C PHE A 68 -6.67 14.00 -18.01
N SER A 69 -5.37 14.27 -17.99
CA SER A 69 -4.39 13.66 -17.07
C SER A 69 -4.79 13.74 -15.58
N PRO A 70 -5.32 14.87 -15.05
CA PRO A 70 -5.68 14.96 -13.64
C PRO A 70 -6.88 14.08 -13.30
N PHE A 71 -7.84 13.93 -14.22
CA PHE A 71 -9.00 13.06 -14.04
C PHE A 71 -8.58 11.59 -13.99
N ILE A 72 -7.68 11.18 -14.90
CA ILE A 72 -7.13 9.82 -14.90
C ILE A 72 -6.38 9.54 -13.60
N PHE A 73 -5.54 10.48 -13.13
CA PHE A 73 -4.82 10.35 -11.88
C PHE A 73 -5.75 10.13 -10.67
N ILE A 74 -6.82 10.93 -10.59
CA ILE A 74 -7.80 10.83 -9.51
C ILE A 74 -8.50 9.48 -9.54
N ILE A 75 -8.94 9.03 -10.73
CA ILE A 75 -9.62 7.73 -10.89
C ILE A 75 -8.69 6.60 -10.43
N LEU A 76 -7.44 6.56 -10.93
CA LEU A 76 -6.46 5.54 -10.53
C LEU A 76 -6.22 5.56 -9.01
N THR A 77 -6.11 6.75 -8.42
CA THR A 77 -5.89 6.90 -6.97
C THR A 77 -7.08 6.45 -6.14
N ILE A 78 -8.31 6.70 -6.60
CA ILE A 78 -9.53 6.17 -5.95
C ILE A 78 -9.51 4.64 -5.98
N PHE A 79 -9.19 4.03 -7.12
CA PHE A 79 -9.06 2.57 -7.20
C PHE A 79 -7.98 2.03 -6.26
N THR A 80 -6.81 2.66 -6.21
CA THR A 80 -5.75 2.30 -5.26
C THR A 80 -6.24 2.38 -3.81
N ARG A 81 -7.00 3.43 -3.46
CA ARG A 81 -7.56 3.60 -2.12
C ARG A 81 -8.54 2.49 -1.76
N VAL A 82 -9.50 2.20 -2.63
CA VAL A 82 -10.50 1.14 -2.42
C VAL A 82 -9.80 -0.22 -2.26
N TRP A 83 -8.81 -0.52 -3.10
CA TRP A 83 -8.02 -1.74 -2.97
C TRP A 83 -7.32 -1.87 -1.62
N ILE A 84 -6.66 -0.80 -1.16
CA ILE A 84 -6.00 -0.80 0.15
C ILE A 84 -7.00 -0.93 1.29
N GLU A 85 -8.15 -0.25 1.23
CA GLU A 85 -9.22 -0.36 2.23
C GLU A 85 -9.72 -1.81 2.34
N ILE A 86 -9.94 -2.49 1.22
CA ILE A 86 -10.34 -3.91 1.21
C ILE A 86 -9.25 -4.78 1.85
N MET A 87 -7.97 -4.54 1.55
CA MET A 87 -6.88 -5.28 2.18
C MET A 87 -6.82 -5.03 3.70
N ILE A 88 -6.96 -3.77 4.15
CA ILE A 88 -7.01 -3.42 5.58
C ILE A 88 -8.15 -4.18 6.27
N VAL A 89 -9.35 -4.19 5.67
CA VAL A 89 -10.52 -4.87 6.22
C VAL A 89 -10.26 -6.37 6.34
N ALA A 90 -9.68 -7.01 5.32
CA ALA A 90 -9.34 -8.43 5.37
C ALA A 90 -8.38 -8.75 6.53
N PHE A 91 -7.34 -7.94 6.73
CA PHE A 91 -6.42 -8.13 7.86
C PHE A 91 -7.06 -7.86 9.22
N CYS A 92 -7.94 -6.87 9.31
CA CYS A 92 -8.69 -6.57 10.53
C CYS A 92 -9.59 -7.75 10.92
N ILE A 93 -10.25 -8.39 9.95
CA ILE A 93 -11.07 -9.58 10.18
C ILE A 93 -10.18 -10.72 10.71
N ALA A 94 -9.04 -10.99 10.08
CA ALA A 94 -8.13 -12.05 10.52
C ALA A 94 -7.63 -11.83 11.96
N GLU A 95 -7.24 -10.60 12.31
CA GLU A 95 -6.80 -10.24 13.67
C GLU A 95 -7.93 -10.40 14.69
N ASN A 96 -9.13 -9.89 14.37
CA ASN A 96 -10.28 -10.01 15.26
C ASN A 96 -10.68 -11.48 15.49
N THR A 97 -10.61 -12.33 14.46
CA THR A 97 -10.86 -13.78 14.60
C THR A 97 -9.83 -14.45 15.52
N LYS A 98 -8.55 -14.08 15.40
CA LYS A 98 -7.49 -14.59 16.29
C LYS A 98 -7.75 -14.22 17.75
N ILE A 99 -8.09 -12.96 18.02
CA ILE A 99 -8.40 -12.46 19.36
C ILE A 99 -9.60 -13.21 19.96
N ILE A 100 -10.63 -13.49 19.16
CA ILE A 100 -11.81 -14.26 19.60
C ILE A 100 -11.40 -15.68 20.01
N ALA A 101 -10.59 -16.37 19.22
CA ALA A 101 -10.12 -17.72 19.53
C ALA A 101 -9.31 -17.77 20.84
N GLU A 102 -8.36 -16.85 21.01
CA GLU A 102 -7.54 -16.74 22.24
C GLU A 102 -8.40 -16.44 23.48
N ASN A 103 -9.43 -15.61 23.35
CA ASN A 103 -10.33 -15.30 24.46
C ASN A 103 -11.17 -16.51 24.90
N ILE A 104 -11.61 -17.35 23.96
CA ILE A 104 -12.38 -18.57 24.26
C ILE A 104 -11.51 -19.56 25.05
N GLU A 105 -10.26 -19.76 24.63
CA GLU A 105 -9.31 -20.64 25.33
C GLU A 105 -9.03 -20.16 26.77
N ARG A 106 -8.91 -18.85 26.98
CA ARG A 106 -8.74 -18.29 28.33
C ARG A 106 -9.96 -18.49 29.22
N ILE A 107 -11.17 -18.57 28.65
CA ILE A 107 -12.40 -18.83 29.41
C ILE A 107 -12.46 -20.30 29.81
N SER A 108 -12.17 -21.23 28.90
CA SER A 108 -12.20 -22.67 29.21
C SER A 108 -11.22 -23.04 30.33
N ILE A 109 -10.01 -22.49 30.32
CA ILE A 109 -9.02 -22.73 31.39
C ILE A 109 -9.50 -22.20 32.75
N LYS A 110 -10.23 -21.07 32.77
CA LYS A 110 -10.75 -20.47 34.00
C LYS A 110 -11.90 -21.28 34.61
N GLU A 111 -12.67 -21.98 33.78
CA GLU A 111 -13.76 -22.86 34.23
C GLU A 111 -13.24 -24.19 34.78
N GLU A 112 -12.18 -24.77 34.20
CA GLU A 112 -11.58 -26.03 34.69
C GLU A 112 -10.81 -25.86 36.01
N GLY A 113 -10.33 -24.65 36.31
CA GLY A 113 -9.60 -24.33 37.55
C GLY A 113 -10.48 -23.97 38.75
N LYS A 114 -11.81 -24.15 38.67
CA LYS A 114 -12.78 -23.73 39.69
C LYS A 114 -13.60 -24.90 40.22
#